data_AF-A0A3A9SM94-F1
#
_entry.id   AF-A0A3A9SM94-F1
#
_cell.length_a   1.000
_cell.length_b   1.000
_cell.length_c   1.000
_cell.angle_alpha   90.00
_cell.angle_beta   90.00
_cell.angle_gamma   90.00
#
_symmetry.space_group_name_H-M   'P 1'
#
loop_
_entity.id
_entity.type
_entity.pdbx_description
1 polymer ?
#
loop_
_entity_poly.entity_id
_entity_poly.type
_entity_poly.pdbx_seq_one_letter_code
_entity_poly.pdbx_strand_id
1 'polypeptide(L)'
;MEKKGAQLFIGALTAGIVATSTITGAATIKGNVETTETVEYVMKENEHNFTSQEYSLNTLGTPYITITYNKDGKIVQKSIHECDSFDEIIKGLPKGFGYKKFYLKGYKGEVFAITGHPDTSNGKNTSYYAYFFTKQSGSHVRYVGSIKTDSYDRPIKLSSDGILYASATRDIYETFLVTSDGQKLLYKDHIFLFRHEEECEGIRRDSDVSAPGKQFQSRDKKDYDKYVKQLQNTPAISFDIVK
;
A
#
# COMPACT_ATOMS: atom_id res chain seq x y z
N MET A 1 -6.57 -51.41 25.16
CA MET A 1 -6.18 -51.34 23.74
C MET A 1 -7.21 -50.47 23.04
N GLU A 2 -7.15 -49.14 23.11
CA GLU A 2 -6.21 -48.26 22.40
C GLU A 2 -6.01 -48.61 20.92
N LYS A 3 -6.61 -47.82 20.02
CA LYS A 3 -5.89 -46.86 19.17
C LYS A 3 -6.87 -45.82 18.60
N LYS A 4 -6.64 -44.56 18.96
CA LYS A 4 -7.27 -43.35 18.42
C LYS A 4 -6.59 -42.99 17.09
N GLY A 5 -7.36 -42.73 16.04
CA GLY A 5 -6.86 -42.20 14.77
C GLY A 5 -7.16 -40.71 14.68
N ALA A 6 -6.14 -39.87 14.90
CA ALA A 6 -6.19 -38.43 14.71
C ALA A 6 -6.03 -38.10 13.21
N GLN A 7 -6.94 -37.31 12.65
CA GLN A 7 -6.76 -36.68 11.34
C GLN A 7 -6.00 -35.37 11.54
N LEU A 8 -4.76 -35.33 11.03
CA LEU A 8 -3.85 -34.20 11.07
C LEU A 8 -4.21 -33.17 10.00
N PHE A 9 -4.46 -31.94 10.44
CA PHE A 9 -4.41 -30.74 9.60
C PHE A 9 -2.95 -30.46 9.23
N ILE A 10 -2.61 -30.56 7.94
CA ILE A 10 -1.33 -30.10 7.41
C ILE A 10 -1.57 -28.71 6.82
N GLY A 11 -1.15 -27.69 7.58
CA GLY A 11 -0.93 -26.35 7.08
C GLY A 11 0.36 -26.30 6.26
N ALA A 12 0.32 -25.61 5.13
CA ALA A 12 1.51 -25.23 4.39
C ALA A 12 1.72 -23.72 4.56
N LEU A 13 2.64 -23.37 5.45
CA LEU A 13 3.32 -22.08 5.53
C LEU A 13 4.29 -22.02 4.35
N THR A 14 4.08 -21.12 3.39
CA THR A 14 5.12 -20.77 2.42
C THR A 14 5.90 -19.59 2.97
N ALA A 15 7.15 -19.87 3.34
CA ALA A 15 8.10 -18.96 3.95
C ALA A 15 8.49 -17.80 3.02
N GLY A 16 8.55 -16.59 3.58
CA GLY A 16 9.18 -15.43 2.96
C GLY A 16 10.70 -15.54 3.01
N ILE A 17 11.34 -15.28 1.88
CA ILE A 17 12.79 -15.11 1.79
C ILE A 17 13.10 -13.68 2.23
N VAL A 18 13.77 -13.54 3.39
CA VAL A 18 14.43 -12.31 3.81
C VAL A 18 15.91 -12.43 3.44
N ALA A 19 16.35 -11.61 2.48
CA ALA A 19 17.77 -11.48 2.17
C ALA A 19 18.42 -10.56 3.22
N THR A 20 19.17 -11.16 4.14
CA THR A 20 20.02 -10.46 5.10
C THR A 20 21.36 -10.08 4.46
N SER A 21 21.70 -8.79 4.46
CA SER A 21 23.08 -8.32 4.34
C SER A 21 23.52 -7.66 5.64
N THR A 22 24.51 -8.30 6.26
CA THR A 22 25.21 -7.95 7.51
C THR A 22 26.16 -6.77 7.34
N ILE A 23 26.17 -5.81 8.28
CA ILE A 23 27.41 -5.13 8.71
C ILE A 23 27.40 -4.93 10.23
N THR A 24 28.52 -5.36 10.81
CA THR A 24 29.02 -5.37 12.18
C THR A 24 29.10 -4.02 12.87
N GLY A 25 28.81 -3.98 14.18
CA GLY A 25 29.18 -2.90 15.09
C GLY A 25 28.88 -3.24 16.54
N ALA A 26 29.85 -3.83 17.24
CA ALA A 26 29.78 -4.11 18.66
C ALA A 26 30.10 -2.84 19.48
N ALA A 27 29.26 -2.52 20.47
CA ALA A 27 29.67 -1.75 21.65
C ALA A 27 28.76 -2.06 22.84
N THR A 28 29.36 -2.68 23.85
CA THR A 28 28.82 -3.03 25.17
C THR A 28 28.85 -1.81 26.08
N ILE A 29 27.77 -1.40 26.75
CA ILE A 29 27.83 -0.73 28.07
C ILE A 29 26.63 -1.15 28.93
N LYS A 30 26.95 -1.73 30.10
CA LYS A 30 26.08 -1.97 31.27
C LYS A 30 25.89 -0.67 32.06
N GLY A 31 24.73 -0.47 32.69
CA GLY A 31 24.66 0.33 33.94
C GLY A 31 23.40 1.17 34.15
N ASN A 32 22.46 0.60 34.91
CA ASN A 32 21.60 1.14 35.97
C ASN A 32 21.40 2.67 36.23
N VAL A 33 20.16 2.94 36.65
CA VAL A 33 19.63 3.94 37.62
C VAL A 33 18.94 5.18 37.06
N GLU A 34 17.72 5.35 37.56
CA GLU A 34 16.75 6.44 37.47
C GLU A 34 17.32 7.82 37.81
N THR A 35 16.83 8.85 37.10
CA THR A 35 16.31 10.07 37.72
C THR A 35 15.33 10.74 36.78
N THR A 36 14.12 10.97 37.28
CA THR A 36 13.07 11.76 36.65
C THR A 36 13.44 13.24 36.72
N GLU A 37 13.70 13.87 35.58
CA GLU A 37 13.67 15.32 35.45
C GLU A 37 12.62 15.67 34.39
N THR A 38 11.53 16.28 34.84
CA THR A 38 10.53 16.95 34.01
C THR A 38 11.20 18.12 33.29
N VAL A 39 11.43 17.97 31.99
CA VAL A 39 11.87 19.08 31.15
C VAL A 39 10.73 19.50 30.23
N GLU A 40 10.16 20.67 30.54
CA GLU A 40 9.46 21.48 29.54
C GLU A 40 10.42 21.75 28.38
N TYR A 41 10.22 21.10 27.24
CA TYR A 41 10.82 21.54 25.99
C TYR A 41 9.75 22.14 25.08
N VAL A 42 9.83 23.46 25.00
CA VAL A 42 9.11 24.34 24.07
C VAL A 42 9.30 23.84 22.64
N MET A 43 8.19 23.60 21.95
CA MET A 43 8.14 23.30 20.52
C MET A 43 8.72 24.47 19.72
N LYS A 44 9.91 24.29 19.16
CA LYS A 44 10.42 25.06 18.02
C LYS A 44 11.05 24.09 17.01
N GLU A 45 10.52 24.15 15.79
CA GLU A 45 11.08 23.57 14.55
C GLU A 45 11.30 22.05 14.52
N ASN A 46 10.22 21.29 14.26
CA ASN A 46 10.30 19.94 13.69
C ASN A 46 10.35 19.97 12.15
N GLU A 47 11.13 20.88 11.56
CA GLU A 47 11.34 20.91 10.10
C GLU A 47 12.57 20.14 9.63
N HIS A 48 13.40 19.56 10.52
CA HIS A 48 14.71 19.03 10.09
C HIS A 48 15.12 17.59 10.44
N ASN A 49 14.24 16.74 10.98
CA ASN A 49 14.59 15.34 11.32
C ASN A 49 13.70 14.26 10.67
N PHE A 50 13.18 14.47 9.47
CA PHE A 50 12.54 13.39 8.70
C PHE A 50 13.48 12.85 7.61
N THR A 51 14.59 12.27 8.04
CA THR A 51 15.34 11.34 7.17
C THR A 51 14.48 10.10 6.97
N SER A 52 14.00 9.91 5.74
CA SER A 52 13.43 8.67 5.19
C SER A 52 12.83 7.72 6.23
N GLN A 53 11.56 7.92 6.62
CA GLN A 53 10.83 6.81 7.23
C GLN A 53 10.62 5.74 6.16
N GLU A 54 11.58 4.84 6.05
CA GLU A 54 11.30 3.48 5.61
C GLU A 54 10.21 2.95 6.53
N TYR A 55 9.01 2.77 5.99
CA TYR A 55 7.92 2.19 6.74
C TYR A 55 8.30 0.75 7.10
N SER A 56 8.66 0.52 8.36
CA SER A 56 8.79 -0.83 8.87
C SER A 56 7.43 -1.52 8.74
N LEU A 57 7.38 -2.64 8.02
CA LEU A 57 6.21 -3.51 8.05
C LEU A 57 6.16 -4.19 9.42
N ASN A 58 4.98 -4.31 10.02
CA ASN A 58 4.82 -5.19 11.16
C ASN A 58 4.83 -6.66 10.71
N THR A 59 4.77 -7.58 11.67
CA THR A 59 4.74 -9.03 11.45
C THR A 59 3.59 -9.52 10.57
N LEU A 60 2.59 -8.69 10.30
CA LEU A 60 1.43 -8.96 9.43
C LEU A 60 1.56 -8.34 8.03
N GLY A 61 2.73 -7.76 7.69
CA GLY A 61 2.94 -7.11 6.39
C GLY A 61 2.20 -5.79 6.23
N THR A 62 1.76 -5.17 7.33
CA THR A 62 1.10 -3.86 7.32
C THR A 62 2.10 -2.76 7.69
N PRO A 63 2.06 -1.58 7.05
CA PRO A 63 3.01 -0.52 7.37
C PRO A 63 2.77 -0.02 8.80
N TYR A 64 3.85 0.17 9.54
CA TYR A 64 3.82 0.83 10.83
C TYR A 64 3.67 2.35 10.61
N ILE A 65 2.44 2.78 10.35
CA ILE A 65 2.09 4.19 10.24
C ILE A 65 1.54 4.65 11.59
N THR A 66 2.34 5.43 12.30
CA THR A 66 1.90 6.12 13.53
C THR A 66 1.42 7.52 13.17
N ILE A 67 0.17 7.79 13.50
CA ILE A 67 -0.48 9.09 13.34
C ILE A 67 -0.34 9.85 14.65
N THR A 68 0.19 11.08 14.58
CA THR A 68 0.39 11.95 15.75
C THR A 68 -0.37 13.25 15.55
N TYR A 69 -1.28 13.58 16.46
CA TYR A 69 -2.06 14.83 16.38
C TYR A 69 -2.36 15.41 17.76
N ASN A 70 -2.64 16.72 17.80
CA ASN A 70 -3.11 17.39 19.01
C ASN A 70 -4.63 17.26 19.15
N LYS A 71 -5.08 16.76 20.29
CA LYS A 71 -6.49 16.70 20.68
C LYS A 71 -6.66 17.36 22.04
N ASP A 72 -7.39 18.47 22.08
CA ASP A 72 -7.70 19.20 23.31
C ASP A 72 -6.44 19.56 24.14
N GLY A 73 -5.37 19.99 23.46
CA GLY A 73 -4.09 20.35 24.08
C GLY A 73 -3.19 19.17 24.47
N LYS A 74 -3.57 17.93 24.12
CA LYS A 74 -2.77 16.72 24.38
C LYS A 74 -2.27 16.11 23.07
N ILE A 75 -1.02 15.65 23.07
CA ILE A 75 -0.46 14.85 21.99
C ILE A 75 -1.07 13.45 22.07
N VAL A 76 -1.73 13.03 20.98
CA VAL A 76 -2.26 11.68 20.78
C VAL A 76 -1.41 10.99 19.74
N GLN A 77 -0.98 9.77 20.04
CA GLN A 77 -0.31 8.88 19.09
C GLN A 77 -1.16 7.62 18.92
N LYS A 78 -1.41 7.24 17.67
CA LYS A 78 -2.16 6.03 17.33
C LYS A 78 -1.52 5.33 16.15
N SER A 79 -1.57 4.01 16.16
CA SER A 79 -1.38 3.26 14.93
C SER A 79 -2.57 3.48 14.00
N ILE A 80 -2.34 3.47 12.68
CA ILE A 80 -3.41 3.74 11.70
C ILE A 80 -4.63 2.79 11.83
N HIS A 81 -4.43 1.58 12.34
CA HIS A 81 -5.50 0.59 12.57
C HIS A 81 -6.36 0.87 13.82
N GLU A 82 -5.96 1.83 14.64
CA GLU A 82 -6.69 2.32 15.82
C GLU A 82 -7.47 3.61 15.50
N CYS A 83 -7.36 4.10 14.27
CA CYS A 83 -8.10 5.27 13.81
C CYS A 83 -9.53 4.88 13.40
N ASP A 84 -10.48 5.73 13.79
CA ASP A 84 -11.91 5.51 13.54
C ASP A 84 -12.37 6.15 12.23
N SER A 85 -11.53 6.99 11.61
CA SER A 85 -11.87 7.69 10.37
C SER A 85 -10.63 8.07 9.57
N PHE A 86 -10.81 8.26 8.26
CA PHE A 86 -9.76 8.82 7.42
C PHE A 86 -9.45 10.28 7.78
N ASP A 87 -10.41 11.04 8.30
CA ASP A 87 -10.17 12.43 8.73
C ASP A 87 -9.25 12.52 9.95
N GLU A 88 -9.37 11.56 10.87
CA GLU A 88 -8.44 11.42 11.99
C GLU A 88 -7.02 11.14 11.49
N ILE A 89 -6.88 10.27 10.48
CA ILE A 89 -5.58 9.98 9.86
C ILE A 89 -5.00 11.23 9.21
N ILE A 90 -5.78 11.93 8.37
CA ILE A 90 -5.35 13.15 7.67
C ILE A 90 -4.82 14.20 8.66
N LYS A 91 -5.45 14.37 9.83
CA LYS A 91 -5.03 15.34 10.85
C LYS A 91 -3.67 15.05 11.48
N GLY A 92 -3.23 13.80 11.50
CA GLY A 92 -1.93 13.43 12.05
C GLY A 92 -0.96 12.88 11.03
N LEU A 93 -1.25 13.03 9.73
CA LEU A 93 -0.27 12.78 8.69
C LEU A 93 0.81 13.87 8.71
N PRO A 94 2.09 13.51 8.47
CA PRO A 94 3.16 14.50 8.36
C PRO A 94 2.93 15.47 7.19
N LYS A 95 3.43 16.70 7.34
CA LYS A 95 3.46 17.68 6.23
C LYS A 95 4.21 17.11 5.03
N GLY A 96 3.72 17.41 3.82
CA GLY A 96 4.29 16.92 2.56
C GLY A 96 3.80 15.53 2.14
N PHE A 97 3.17 14.76 3.02
CA PHE A 97 2.52 13.51 2.62
C PHE A 97 1.32 13.80 1.70
N GLY A 98 1.11 12.91 0.75
CA GLY A 98 -0.06 12.91 -0.14
C GLY A 98 -1.13 11.95 0.35
N TYR A 99 -2.39 12.34 0.24
CA TYR A 99 -3.53 11.46 0.47
C TYR A 99 -4.59 11.58 -0.62
N LYS A 100 -5.43 10.55 -0.77
CA LYS A 100 -6.62 10.64 -1.61
C LYS A 100 -7.74 9.74 -1.13
N LYS A 101 -8.98 10.20 -1.25
CA LYS A 101 -10.20 9.43 -1.06
C LYS A 101 -10.86 9.17 -2.42
N PHE A 102 -11.30 7.95 -2.68
CA PHE A 102 -12.01 7.59 -3.91
C PHE A 102 -12.80 6.28 -3.73
N TYR A 103 -13.59 5.93 -4.75
CA TYR A 103 -14.32 4.66 -4.79
C TYR A 103 -13.66 3.71 -5.79
N LEU A 104 -13.63 2.42 -5.44
CA LEU A 104 -13.18 1.36 -6.33
C LEU A 104 -14.35 0.45 -6.70
N LYS A 105 -14.29 -0.07 -7.93
CA LYS A 105 -15.26 -1.03 -8.44
C LYS A 105 -15.32 -2.26 -7.52
N GLY A 106 -16.54 -2.71 -7.21
CA GLY A 106 -16.75 -3.91 -6.40
C GLY A 106 -16.68 -3.69 -4.88
N TYR A 107 -16.25 -2.52 -4.40
CA TYR A 107 -16.29 -2.16 -2.99
C TYR A 107 -17.25 -0.98 -2.75
N LYS A 108 -18.18 -1.14 -1.81
CA LYS A 108 -19.24 -0.14 -1.54
C LYS A 108 -18.76 1.04 -0.69
N GLY A 109 -17.64 0.88 0.03
CA GLY A 109 -17.08 1.90 0.89
C GLY A 109 -16.09 2.81 0.16
N GLU A 110 -15.70 3.88 0.86
CA GLU A 110 -14.61 4.74 0.42
C GLU A 110 -13.25 4.04 0.65
N VAL A 111 -12.35 4.20 -0.30
CA VAL A 111 -10.95 3.79 -0.22
C VAL A 111 -10.09 5.03 0.01
N PHE A 112 -9.13 4.90 0.92
CA PHE A 112 -8.17 5.93 1.25
C PHE A 112 -6.76 5.50 0.84
N ALA A 113 -6.05 6.35 0.11
CA ALA A 113 -4.67 6.12 -0.29
C ALA A 113 -3.74 7.13 0.39
N ILE A 114 -2.56 6.69 0.81
CA ILE A 114 -1.50 7.52 1.42
C ILE A 114 -0.20 7.29 0.68
N THR A 115 0.56 8.36 0.43
CA THR A 115 1.92 8.32 -0.10
C THR A 115 2.82 9.31 0.64
N GLY A 116 4.07 8.92 0.94
CA GLY A 116 4.99 9.78 1.69
C GLY A 116 5.63 10.89 0.86
N HIS A 117 5.85 10.65 -0.43
CA HIS A 117 6.58 11.56 -1.32
C HIS A 117 5.89 11.61 -2.68
N PRO A 118 4.78 12.34 -2.81
CA PRO A 118 4.22 12.62 -4.13
C PRO A 118 5.21 13.47 -4.94
N ASP A 119 5.39 13.14 -6.22
CA ASP A 119 6.08 13.99 -7.18
C ASP A 119 5.22 15.21 -7.49
N THR A 120 5.74 16.37 -7.09
CA THR A 120 5.12 17.69 -7.24
C THR A 120 5.67 18.47 -8.44
N SER A 121 6.67 17.94 -9.15
CA SER A 121 7.43 18.66 -10.20
C SER A 121 6.56 19.17 -11.35
N ASN A 122 5.43 18.53 -11.59
CA ASN A 122 4.49 18.84 -12.67
C ASN A 122 3.13 19.37 -12.16
N GLY A 123 3.02 19.68 -10.87
CA GLY A 123 1.78 20.14 -10.22
C GLY A 123 0.66 19.09 -10.13
N LYS A 124 0.92 17.84 -10.53
CA LYS A 124 -0.08 16.75 -10.50
C LYS A 124 -0.03 15.92 -9.22
N ASN A 125 0.96 16.12 -8.36
CA ASN A 125 1.10 15.44 -7.06
C ASN A 125 0.90 13.92 -7.19
N THR A 126 1.63 13.28 -8.11
CA THR A 126 1.46 11.86 -8.43
C THR A 126 2.43 10.99 -7.66
N SER A 127 2.17 9.69 -7.53
CA SER A 127 3.13 8.80 -6.85
C SER A 127 3.26 7.45 -7.53
N TYR A 128 4.46 6.88 -7.45
CA TYR A 128 4.77 5.50 -7.85
C TYR A 128 4.52 4.50 -6.70
N TYR A 129 4.29 4.99 -5.47
CA TYR A 129 4.08 4.13 -4.30
C TYR A 129 2.98 4.67 -3.37
N ALA A 130 1.99 3.84 -3.07
CA ALA A 130 0.91 4.20 -2.15
C ALA A 130 0.41 3.00 -1.33
N TYR A 131 -0.02 3.29 -0.10
CA TYR A 131 -0.73 2.38 0.78
C TYR A 131 -2.23 2.64 0.68
N PHE A 132 -3.03 1.57 0.68
CA PHE A 132 -4.48 1.63 0.53
C PHE A 132 -5.17 1.13 1.79
N PHE A 133 -6.24 1.81 2.15
CA PHE A 133 -7.02 1.57 3.35
C PHE A 133 -8.51 1.59 3.03
N THR A 134 -9.28 0.84 3.80
CA THR A 134 -10.73 0.79 3.76
C THR A 134 -11.31 1.04 5.14
N LYS A 135 -12.61 1.31 5.18
CA LYS A 135 -13.36 1.36 6.43
C LYS A 135 -14.77 0.84 6.21
N GLN A 136 -15.18 -0.15 7.01
CA GLN A 136 -16.57 -0.57 7.08
C GLN A 136 -17.32 0.24 8.15
N SER A 137 -18.64 0.32 8.03
CA SER A 137 -19.46 1.00 9.04
C SER A 137 -19.25 0.35 10.42
N GLY A 138 -18.97 1.16 11.44
CA GLY A 138 -18.71 0.67 12.80
C GLY A 138 -17.35 -0.03 13.01
N SER A 139 -16.46 -0.05 12.01
CA SER A 139 -15.10 -0.61 12.16
C SER A 139 -14.03 0.47 12.23
N HIS A 140 -12.85 0.13 12.76
CA HIS A 140 -11.64 0.92 12.56
C HIS A 140 -11.18 0.89 11.09
N VAL A 141 -10.28 1.80 10.75
CA VAL A 141 -9.60 1.82 9.45
C VAL A 141 -8.72 0.59 9.29
N ARG A 142 -8.75 -0.01 8.10
CA ARG A 142 -8.02 -1.24 7.79
C ARG A 142 -7.07 -1.02 6.62
N TYR A 143 -5.83 -1.46 6.78
CA TYR A 143 -4.89 -1.59 5.67
C TYR A 143 -5.29 -2.77 4.77
N VAL A 144 -5.35 -2.55 3.46
CA VAL A 144 -5.74 -3.59 2.50
C VAL A 144 -4.63 -3.99 1.52
N GLY A 145 -3.58 -3.17 1.39
CA GLY A 145 -2.45 -3.46 0.52
C GLY A 145 -1.71 -2.20 0.08
N SER A 146 -0.62 -2.39 -0.66
CA SER A 146 0.14 -1.32 -1.28
C SER A 146 0.37 -1.61 -2.75
N ILE A 147 0.60 -0.56 -3.53
CA ILE A 147 1.00 -0.65 -4.94
C ILE A 147 2.30 0.12 -5.07
N LYS A 148 3.31 -0.51 -5.70
CA LYS A 148 4.59 0.09 -6.07
C LYS A 148 4.83 -0.13 -7.57
N THR A 149 5.11 0.93 -8.31
CA THR A 149 5.64 0.89 -9.68
C THR A 149 7.14 1.21 -9.68
N ASP A 150 7.83 1.07 -10.83
CA ASP A 150 9.28 1.31 -10.89
C ASP A 150 9.69 2.77 -10.67
N SER A 151 8.85 3.73 -11.05
CA SER A 151 9.28 5.13 -11.16
C SER A 151 8.12 6.12 -11.31
N TYR A 152 8.41 7.41 -11.06
CA TYR A 152 7.45 8.51 -11.16
C TYR A 152 6.91 8.77 -12.59
N ASP A 153 7.57 8.29 -13.64
CA ASP A 153 7.03 8.30 -15.03
C ASP A 153 5.90 7.26 -15.22
N ARG A 154 5.71 6.36 -14.25
CA ARG A 154 4.66 5.33 -14.21
C ARG A 154 3.84 5.46 -12.92
N PRO A 155 3.19 6.62 -12.68
CA PRO A 155 2.44 6.81 -11.46
C PRO A 155 1.26 5.84 -11.40
N ILE A 156 0.77 5.59 -10.18
CA ILE A 156 -0.47 4.85 -9.96
C ILE A 156 -1.62 5.63 -10.60
N LYS A 157 -2.47 4.91 -11.33
CA LYS A 157 -3.55 5.47 -12.15
C LYS A 157 -4.91 4.93 -11.69
N LEU A 158 -5.97 5.71 -11.91
CA LEU A 158 -7.33 5.36 -11.54
C LEU A 158 -8.27 5.66 -12.71
N SER A 159 -8.99 4.64 -13.19
CA SER A 159 -10.01 4.85 -14.21
C SER A 159 -11.29 5.45 -13.61
N SER A 160 -12.11 6.04 -14.49
CA SER A 160 -13.43 6.56 -14.11
C SER A 160 -14.40 5.48 -13.61
N ASP A 161 -14.18 4.21 -13.96
CA ASP A 161 -14.96 3.08 -13.46
C ASP A 161 -14.39 2.46 -12.17
N GLY A 162 -13.39 3.09 -11.55
CA GLY A 162 -12.87 2.71 -10.24
C GLY A 162 -11.92 1.51 -10.26
N ILE A 163 -11.13 1.35 -11.32
CA ILE A 163 -10.07 0.33 -11.41
C ILE A 163 -8.72 1.02 -11.22
N LEU A 164 -7.89 0.48 -10.32
CA LEU A 164 -6.51 0.92 -10.15
C LEU A 164 -5.63 0.29 -11.21
N TYR A 165 -4.73 1.09 -11.79
CA TYR A 165 -3.77 0.66 -12.78
C TYR A 165 -2.36 0.91 -12.26
N ALA A 166 -1.50 -0.09 -12.41
CA ALA A 166 -0.08 0.02 -12.14
C ALA A 166 0.70 -0.73 -13.22
N SER A 167 1.98 -0.38 -13.34
CA SER A 167 2.90 -1.05 -14.24
C SER A 167 4.25 -1.01 -13.56
N ALA A 168 4.63 -2.15 -12.96
CA ALA A 168 5.94 -2.30 -12.35
C ALA A 168 7.03 -2.05 -13.39
N THR A 169 6.94 -2.68 -14.57
CA THR A 169 7.88 -2.51 -15.68
C THR A 169 7.14 -2.29 -17.01
N ARG A 170 7.87 -1.95 -18.08
CA ARG A 170 7.29 -1.81 -19.44
C ARG A 170 6.57 -3.05 -19.97
N ASP A 171 6.84 -4.22 -19.40
CA ASP A 171 6.31 -5.51 -19.85
C ASP A 171 5.25 -6.07 -18.91
N ILE A 172 4.90 -5.32 -17.85
CA ILE A 172 3.91 -5.72 -16.86
C ILE A 172 2.74 -4.75 -16.90
N TYR A 173 1.55 -5.31 -17.12
CA TYR A 173 0.27 -4.63 -16.99
C TYR A 173 -0.48 -5.21 -15.79
N GLU A 174 -0.80 -4.34 -14.83
CA GLU A 174 -1.51 -4.74 -13.62
C GLU A 174 -2.70 -3.84 -13.37
N THR A 175 -3.82 -4.47 -13.02
CA THR A 175 -4.97 -3.78 -12.46
C THR A 175 -5.35 -4.35 -11.11
N PHE A 176 -5.89 -3.51 -10.24
CA PHE A 176 -6.22 -3.88 -8.87
C PHE A 176 -7.61 -3.43 -8.49
N LEU A 177 -8.23 -4.22 -7.63
CA LEU A 177 -9.48 -3.89 -6.95
C LEU A 177 -9.39 -4.31 -5.48
N VAL A 178 -10.24 -3.72 -4.67
CA VAL A 178 -10.44 -4.13 -3.29
C VAL A 178 -11.53 -5.19 -3.24
N THR A 179 -11.36 -6.22 -2.41
CA THR A 179 -12.38 -7.24 -2.18
C THR A 179 -13.67 -6.60 -1.66
N SER A 180 -14.83 -7.20 -1.94
CA SER A 180 -16.13 -6.62 -1.57
C SER A 180 -16.31 -6.45 -0.05
N ASP A 181 -15.64 -7.29 0.73
CA ASP A 181 -15.54 -7.18 2.19
C ASP A 181 -14.52 -6.13 2.68
N GLY A 182 -13.82 -5.45 1.78
CA GLY A 182 -12.85 -4.41 2.10
C GLY A 182 -11.62 -4.92 2.84
N GLN A 183 -11.28 -6.20 2.77
CA GLN A 183 -10.16 -6.76 3.54
C GLN A 183 -8.83 -6.77 2.78
N LYS A 184 -8.84 -6.85 1.45
CA LYS A 184 -7.63 -7.04 0.64
C LYS A 184 -7.68 -6.26 -0.66
N LEU A 185 -6.54 -5.74 -1.08
CA LEU A 185 -6.26 -5.27 -2.42
C LEU A 185 -5.71 -6.46 -3.22
N LEU A 186 -6.34 -6.79 -4.34
CA LEU A 186 -5.98 -7.94 -5.17
C LEU A 186 -5.82 -7.53 -6.62
N TYR A 187 -4.95 -8.26 -7.32
CA TYR A 187 -4.90 -8.22 -8.77
C TYR A 187 -6.26 -8.58 -9.36
N LYS A 188 -6.81 -7.67 -10.16
CA LYS A 188 -7.89 -8.01 -11.10
C LYS A 188 -7.27 -8.69 -12.32
N ASP A 189 -6.38 -7.99 -13.00
CA ASP A 189 -5.61 -8.50 -14.14
C ASP A 189 -4.10 -8.34 -13.87
N HIS A 190 -3.31 -9.34 -14.25
CA HIS A 190 -1.85 -9.33 -14.18
C HIS A 190 -1.33 -10.00 -15.45
N ILE A 191 -0.78 -9.21 -16.38
CA ILE A 191 -0.39 -9.64 -17.72
C ILE A 191 1.05 -9.26 -17.98
N PHE A 192 1.85 -10.22 -18.44
CA PHE A 192 3.26 -10.07 -18.79
C PHE A 192 3.47 -10.22 -20.30
N LEU A 193 4.39 -9.43 -20.87
CA LEU A 193 4.84 -9.53 -22.26
C LEU A 193 6.22 -10.20 -22.34
N PHE A 194 6.31 -11.31 -23.07
CA PHE A 194 7.57 -11.96 -23.42
C PHE A 194 8.18 -11.28 -24.66
N ARG A 195 9.11 -10.34 -24.43
CA ARG A 195 9.72 -9.53 -25.50
C ARG A 195 10.33 -10.33 -26.64
N HIS A 196 10.85 -11.54 -26.37
CA HIS A 196 11.50 -12.37 -27.38
C HIS A 196 10.52 -13.09 -28.30
N GLU A 197 9.28 -13.26 -27.88
CA GLU A 197 8.31 -14.13 -28.55
C GLU A 197 7.10 -13.33 -29.08
N GLU A 198 7.01 -12.04 -28.75
CA GLU A 198 5.84 -11.20 -29.01
C GLU A 198 4.53 -11.77 -28.40
N GLU A 199 4.67 -12.72 -27.48
CA GLU A 199 3.58 -13.35 -26.75
C GLU A 199 3.32 -12.64 -25.43
N CYS A 200 2.08 -12.68 -24.97
CA CYS A 200 1.73 -12.22 -23.63
C CYS A 200 0.88 -13.25 -22.91
N GLU A 201 1.10 -13.37 -21.61
CA GLU A 201 0.36 -14.29 -20.75
C GLU A 201 -0.02 -13.64 -19.44
N GLY A 202 -0.90 -14.28 -18.69
CA GLY A 202 -1.17 -13.91 -17.32
C GLY A 202 -2.53 -14.37 -16.83
N ILE A 203 -3.09 -13.61 -15.91
CA ILE A 203 -4.39 -13.89 -15.31
C ILE A 203 -5.30 -12.70 -15.52
N ARG A 204 -6.54 -12.98 -15.91
CA ARG A 204 -7.61 -11.98 -16.05
C ARG A 204 -8.80 -12.34 -15.19
N ARG A 205 -9.53 -11.33 -14.73
CA ARG A 205 -10.82 -11.50 -14.08
C ARG A 205 -11.85 -10.61 -14.75
N ASP A 206 -13.02 -11.16 -15.07
CA ASP A 206 -13.98 -10.49 -15.96
C ASP A 206 -14.59 -9.22 -15.32
N SER A 207 -15.02 -9.30 -14.05
CA SER A 207 -15.79 -8.22 -13.40
C SER A 207 -15.20 -7.73 -12.07
N ASP A 208 -14.64 -8.63 -11.27
CA ASP A 208 -14.21 -8.37 -9.89
C ASP A 208 -13.18 -9.41 -9.41
N VAL A 209 -12.71 -9.25 -8.17
CA VAL A 209 -11.69 -10.11 -7.54
C VAL A 209 -12.27 -11.35 -6.86
N SER A 210 -13.60 -11.51 -6.81
CA SER A 210 -14.26 -12.72 -6.31
C SER A 210 -14.37 -13.82 -7.37
N ALA A 211 -14.38 -13.43 -8.65
CA ALA A 211 -14.32 -14.36 -9.76
C ALA A 211 -12.95 -15.08 -9.80
N PRO A 212 -12.93 -16.39 -10.13
CA PRO A 212 -11.68 -17.09 -10.38
C PRO A 212 -10.92 -16.42 -11.53
N GLY A 213 -9.61 -16.31 -11.35
CA GLY A 213 -8.73 -15.87 -12.42
C GLY A 213 -8.77 -16.84 -13.59
N LYS A 214 -8.96 -16.32 -14.81
CA LYS A 214 -8.82 -17.08 -16.05
C LYS A 214 -7.42 -16.86 -16.58
N GLN A 215 -6.75 -17.95 -16.95
CA GLN A 215 -5.49 -17.86 -17.66
C GLN A 215 -5.71 -17.12 -18.99
N PHE A 216 -4.80 -16.21 -19.29
CA PHE A 216 -4.75 -15.46 -20.52
C PHE A 216 -3.43 -15.81 -21.22
N GLN A 217 -3.51 -16.12 -22.51
CA GLN A 217 -2.35 -16.28 -23.37
C GLN A 217 -2.72 -15.75 -24.75
N SER A 218 -1.83 -14.98 -25.36
CA SER A 218 -1.94 -14.53 -26.74
C SER A 218 -0.57 -14.52 -27.39
N ARG A 219 -0.52 -14.96 -28.65
CA ARG A 219 0.68 -14.91 -29.49
C ARG A 219 0.74 -13.65 -30.37
N ASP A 220 -0.16 -12.71 -30.15
CA ASP A 220 -0.19 -11.44 -30.89
C ASP A 220 0.09 -10.29 -29.93
N LYS A 221 1.25 -9.64 -30.09
CA LYS A 221 1.64 -8.44 -29.34
C LYS A 221 0.57 -7.34 -29.40
N LYS A 222 -0.25 -7.27 -30.46
CA LYS A 222 -1.35 -6.30 -30.54
C LYS A 222 -2.38 -6.46 -29.43
N ASP A 223 -2.52 -7.66 -28.86
CA ASP A 223 -3.36 -7.85 -27.68
C ASP A 223 -2.75 -7.19 -26.45
N TYR A 224 -1.44 -7.30 -26.25
CA TYR A 224 -0.74 -6.57 -25.19
C TYR A 224 -0.85 -5.05 -25.37
N ASP A 225 -0.69 -4.56 -26.61
CA ASP A 225 -0.76 -3.13 -26.93
C ASP A 225 -2.13 -2.50 -26.59
N LYS A 226 -3.22 -3.29 -26.57
CA LYS A 226 -4.54 -2.81 -26.10
C LYS A 226 -4.50 -2.44 -24.61
N TYR A 227 -3.85 -3.25 -23.78
CA TYR A 227 -3.70 -2.97 -22.35
C TYR A 227 -2.76 -1.79 -22.09
N VAL A 228 -1.67 -1.67 -22.86
CA VAL A 228 -0.77 -0.51 -22.79
C VAL A 228 -1.51 0.77 -23.14
N LYS A 229 -2.32 0.78 -24.21
CA LYS A 229 -3.16 1.94 -24.58
C LYS A 229 -4.14 2.30 -23.48
N GLN A 230 -4.77 1.30 -22.86
CA GLN A 230 -5.67 1.53 -21.74
C GLN A 230 -4.95 2.19 -20.57
N LEU A 231 -3.79 1.64 -20.16
CA LEU A 231 -2.94 2.22 -19.12
C LEU A 231 -2.52 3.66 -19.46
N GLN A 232 -2.12 3.94 -20.70
CA GLN A 232 -1.70 5.28 -21.13
C GLN A 232 -2.84 6.30 -21.04
N ASN A 233 -4.05 5.90 -21.42
CA ASN A 233 -5.25 6.75 -21.42
C ASN A 233 -5.86 6.96 -20.02
N THR A 234 -5.52 6.12 -19.03
CA THR A 234 -5.99 6.28 -17.65
C THR A 234 -5.24 7.42 -16.95
N PRO A 235 -5.94 8.37 -16.31
CA PRO A 235 -5.29 9.46 -15.57
C PRO A 235 -4.57 8.95 -14.32
N ALA A 236 -3.47 9.61 -13.96
CA ALA A 236 -2.76 9.37 -12.72
C ALA A 236 -3.58 9.85 -11.51
N ILE A 237 -3.41 9.20 -10.36
CA ILE A 237 -3.98 9.70 -9.11
C ILE A 237 -3.24 10.97 -8.71
N SER A 238 -4.00 12.07 -8.60
CA SER A 238 -3.51 13.34 -8.03
C SER A 238 -3.80 13.36 -6.55
N PHE A 239 -2.75 13.30 -5.73
CA PHE A 239 -2.86 13.31 -4.27
C PHE A 239 -3.01 14.75 -3.73
N ASP A 240 -3.79 14.87 -2.66
CA ASP A 240 -3.94 16.08 -1.87
C ASP A 240 -2.77 16.15 -0.88
N ILE A 241 -2.07 17.28 -0.80
CA ILE A 241 -0.87 17.45 0.04
C ILE A 241 -1.24 17.98 1.43
N VAL A 242 -0.74 17.34 2.47
CA VAL A 242 -0.83 17.83 3.86
C VAL A 242 0.06 19.06 4.02
N LYS A 243 -0.54 20.16 4.52
CA LYS A 243 0.09 21.48 4.66
C LYS A 243 0.57 21.76 6.08
#